data_AF-A0AAU8FUA1-F1
#
_entry.id   AF-A0AAU8FUA1-F1
#
_cell.length_a   1.000
_cell.length_b   1.000
_cell.length_c   1.000
_cell.angle_alpha   90.00
_cell.angle_beta   90.00
_cell.angle_gamma   90.00
#
_symmetry.space_group_name_H-M   'P 1'
#
loop_
_entity.id
_entity.type
_entity.pdbx_description
1 polymer ?
#
loop_
_entity_poly.entity_id
_entity_poly.type
_entity_poly.pdbx_seq_one_letter_code
_entity_poly.pdbx_strand_id
1 'polypeptide(L)'
;MIVLDTNVVSEAIRPVPEARVLRWLDAQAPETLWITAVTVGEIVHGVARLPEGRRRDRLAALVEEHVTTTFSGRVLAYDADAARVGGTLLALRERAGRPMSMADAQIAAICRVHDATLATRDVHDFDGTGVAVVDPWGAGPSWPSALSRARGA
;
A
#
# COMPACT_ATOMS: atom_id res chain seq x y z
N MET A 1 2.56 10.53 5.96
CA MET A 1 1.38 9.70 5.62
C MET A 1 1.82 8.25 5.44
N ILE A 2 0.91 7.28 5.55
CA ILE A 2 1.20 5.86 5.32
C ILE A 2 0.34 5.37 4.16
N VAL A 3 0.96 4.82 3.14
CA VAL A 3 0.30 4.17 2.01
C VAL A 3 0.17 2.69 2.31
N LEU A 4 -1.05 2.15 2.26
CA LEU A 4 -1.32 0.73 2.41
C LEU A 4 -1.17 0.03 1.07
N ASP A 5 -0.34 -0.99 1.05
CA ASP A 5 -0.23 -1.89 -0.08
C ASP A 5 -1.45 -2.83 -0.19
N THR A 6 -1.61 -3.46 -1.35
CA THR A 6 -2.73 -4.36 -1.65
C THR A 6 -2.81 -5.53 -0.67
N ASN A 7 -1.68 -6.07 -0.22
CA ASN A 7 -1.68 -7.14 0.77
C ASN A 7 -2.23 -6.69 2.14
N VAL A 8 -1.97 -5.44 2.57
CA VAL A 8 -2.50 -4.91 3.85
C VAL A 8 -3.99 -4.66 3.75
N VAL A 9 -4.44 -4.00 2.67
CA VAL A 9 -5.86 -3.73 2.45
C VAL A 9 -6.64 -5.05 2.31
N SER A 10 -6.09 -6.00 1.56
CA SER A 10 -6.69 -7.31 1.38
C SER A 10 -6.78 -8.09 2.69
N GLU A 11 -5.77 -8.01 3.56
CA GLU A 11 -5.80 -8.69 4.85
C GLU A 11 -6.94 -8.17 5.74
N ALA A 12 -7.15 -6.85 5.79
CA ALA A 12 -8.20 -6.23 6.60
C ALA A 12 -9.63 -6.68 6.21
N ILE A 13 -9.84 -7.09 4.95
CA ILE A 13 -11.15 -7.55 4.45
C ILE A 13 -11.31 -9.08 4.48
N ARG A 14 -10.32 -9.84 4.95
CA ARG A 14 -10.42 -11.30 5.03
C ARG A 14 -11.41 -11.72 6.12
N PRO A 15 -12.10 -12.87 5.96
CA PRO A 15 -13.01 -13.38 6.99
C PRO A 15 -12.35 -13.64 8.35
N VAL A 16 -11.06 -14.02 8.33
CA VAL A 16 -10.23 -14.23 9.52
C VAL A 16 -8.90 -13.53 9.25
N PRO A 17 -8.77 -12.25 9.61
CA PRO A 17 -7.56 -11.47 9.41
C PRO A 17 -6.50 -11.78 10.48
N GLU A 18 -5.23 -11.54 10.16
CA GLU A 18 -4.15 -11.60 11.12
C GLU A 18 -4.27 -10.46 12.16
N ALA A 19 -4.25 -10.84 13.44
CA ALA A 19 -4.61 -9.92 14.52
C ALA A 19 -3.58 -8.80 14.76
N ARG A 20 -2.30 -8.99 14.42
CA ARG A 20 -1.27 -7.94 14.51
C ARG A 20 -1.51 -6.88 13.45
N VAL A 21 -1.87 -7.26 12.24
CA VAL A 21 -2.20 -6.32 11.16
C VAL A 21 -3.37 -5.43 11.58
N LEU A 22 -4.44 -6.00 12.11
CA LEU A 22 -5.57 -5.22 12.63
C LEU A 22 -5.14 -4.28 13.77
N ARG A 23 -4.41 -4.78 14.77
CA ARG A 23 -3.91 -3.93 15.86
C ARG A 23 -3.00 -2.81 15.37
N TRP A 24 -2.21 -3.07 14.33
CA TRP A 24 -1.35 -2.05 13.73
C TRP A 24 -2.17 -0.99 13.00
N LEU A 25 -3.20 -1.39 12.25
CA LEU A 25 -4.14 -0.47 11.60
C LEU A 25 -4.91 0.38 12.63
N ASP A 26 -5.45 -0.24 13.68
CA ASP A 26 -6.20 0.42 14.76
C ASP A 26 -5.35 1.43 15.55
N ALA A 27 -4.02 1.29 15.53
CA ALA A 27 -3.10 2.21 16.19
C ALA A 27 -2.82 3.49 15.37
N GLN A 28 -3.30 3.55 14.13
CA GLN A 28 -3.12 4.71 13.24
C GLN A 28 -4.35 5.62 13.25
N ALA A 29 -4.12 6.91 13.07
CA ALA A 29 -5.22 7.84 12.79
C ALA A 29 -5.74 7.58 11.36
N PRO A 30 -7.03 7.30 11.15
CA PRO A 30 -7.56 6.88 9.83
C PRO A 30 -7.20 7.83 8.68
N GLU A 31 -7.19 9.14 8.91
CA GLU A 31 -6.84 10.19 7.95
C GLU A 31 -5.37 10.15 7.50
N THR A 32 -4.52 9.45 8.23
CA THR A 32 -3.10 9.26 7.89
C THR A 32 -2.85 8.06 6.99
N LEU A 33 -3.87 7.21 6.79
CA LEU A 33 -3.83 6.02 5.93
C LEU A 33 -4.33 6.37 4.53
N TRP A 34 -3.56 5.98 3.52
CA TRP A 34 -3.80 6.26 2.11
C TRP A 34 -3.65 4.98 1.31
N ILE A 35 -4.18 4.94 0.10
CA ILE A 35 -3.91 3.88 -0.88
C ILE A 35 -3.47 4.49 -2.20
N THR A 36 -2.93 3.68 -3.11
CA THR A 36 -2.63 4.13 -4.47
C THR A 36 -3.74 3.73 -5.44
N ALA A 37 -3.84 4.43 -6.57
CA ALA A 37 -4.68 4.00 -7.69
C ALA A 37 -4.26 2.61 -8.23
N VAL A 38 -3.00 2.23 -8.06
CA VAL A 38 -2.47 0.90 -8.41
C VAL A 38 -3.11 -0.16 -7.51
N THR A 39 -3.09 0.06 -6.20
CA THR A 39 -3.73 -0.78 -5.18
C THR A 39 -5.23 -0.97 -5.48
N VAL A 40 -5.93 0.12 -5.83
CA VAL A 40 -7.34 0.05 -6.25
C VAL A 40 -7.48 -0.86 -7.48
N GLY A 41 -6.64 -0.68 -8.50
CA GLY A 41 -6.65 -1.49 -9.71
C GLY A 41 -6.42 -2.98 -9.44
N GLU A 42 -5.47 -3.32 -8.56
CA GLU A 42 -5.18 -4.71 -8.19
C GLU A 42 -6.35 -5.38 -7.45
N ILE A 43 -6.98 -4.67 -6.52
CA ILE A 43 -8.14 -5.16 -5.79
C ILE A 43 -9.31 -5.39 -6.76
N VAL A 44 -9.62 -4.41 -7.61
CA VAL A 44 -10.67 -4.52 -8.63
C VAL A 44 -10.39 -5.68 -9.59
N HIS A 45 -9.14 -5.85 -10.02
CA HIS A 45 -8.73 -6.97 -10.85
C HIS A 45 -8.94 -8.32 -10.15
N GLY A 46 -8.59 -8.42 -8.87
CA GLY A 46 -8.81 -9.61 -8.05
C GLY A 46 -10.29 -9.99 -7.96
N VAL A 47 -11.16 -9.00 -7.76
CA VAL A 47 -12.62 -9.21 -7.74
C VAL A 47 -13.14 -9.62 -9.12
N ALA A 48 -12.72 -8.94 -10.18
CA ALA A 48 -13.18 -9.20 -11.55
C ALA A 48 -12.82 -10.61 -12.07
N ARG A 49 -11.76 -11.23 -11.52
CA ARG A 49 -11.33 -12.59 -11.85
C ARG A 49 -12.17 -13.69 -11.17
N LEU A 50 -13.03 -13.35 -10.22
CA LEU A 50 -13.88 -14.33 -9.56
C LEU A 50 -15.00 -14.80 -10.52
N PRO A 51 -15.42 -16.08 -10.44
CA PRO A 51 -16.61 -16.54 -11.13
C PRO A 51 -17.83 -15.69 -10.76
N GLU A 52 -18.77 -15.57 -11.69
CA GLU A 52 -20.00 -14.83 -11.45
C GLU A 52 -20.76 -15.40 -10.26
N GLY A 53 -21.33 -14.52 -9.45
CA GLY A 53 -22.21 -14.89 -8.35
C GLY A 53 -21.97 -14.11 -7.07
N ARG A 54 -22.72 -14.48 -6.03
CA ARG A 54 -22.87 -13.69 -4.79
C ARG A 54 -21.56 -13.28 -4.13
N ARG A 55 -20.50 -14.09 -4.24
CA ARG A 55 -19.19 -13.77 -3.67
C ARG A 55 -18.53 -12.59 -4.41
N ARG A 56 -18.55 -12.62 -5.74
CA ARG A 56 -18.02 -11.53 -6.57
C ARG A 56 -18.78 -10.25 -6.29
N ASP A 57 -20.11 -10.31 -6.32
CA ASP A 57 -20.96 -9.12 -6.16
C ASP A 57 -20.79 -8.47 -4.78
N ARG A 58 -20.69 -9.28 -3.72
CA ARG A 58 -20.42 -8.78 -2.37
C ARG A 58 -19.05 -8.12 -2.25
N LEU A 59 -18.00 -8.73 -2.80
CA LEU A 59 -16.66 -8.15 -2.77
C LEU A 59 -16.57 -6.88 -3.61
N ALA A 60 -17.22 -6.84 -4.78
CA ALA A 60 -17.28 -5.64 -5.61
C ALA A 60 -17.94 -4.47 -4.86
N ALA A 61 -19.07 -4.71 -4.19
CA ALA A 61 -19.74 -3.69 -3.38
C ALA A 61 -18.86 -3.20 -2.22
N LEU A 62 -18.18 -4.11 -1.51
CA LEU A 62 -17.27 -3.74 -0.43
C LEU A 62 -16.08 -2.91 -0.90
N VAL A 63 -15.51 -3.24 -2.06
CA VAL A 63 -14.39 -2.48 -2.65
C VAL A 63 -14.86 -1.07 -3.04
N GLU A 64 -15.99 -0.96 -3.74
CA GLU A 64 -16.56 0.34 -4.11
C GLU A 64 -16.83 1.20 -2.88
N GLU A 65 -17.43 0.63 -1.85
CA GLU A 65 -17.67 1.31 -0.57
C GLU A 65 -16.36 1.77 0.07
N HIS A 66 -15.34 0.91 0.17
CA HIS A 66 -14.06 1.29 0.78
C HIS A 66 -13.35 2.41 0.00
N VAL A 67 -13.34 2.34 -1.34
CA VAL A 67 -12.68 3.36 -2.17
C VAL A 67 -13.42 4.69 -2.10
N THR A 68 -14.75 4.68 -2.18
CA THR A 68 -15.56 5.92 -2.24
C THR A 68 -15.81 6.57 -0.88
N THR A 69 -15.82 5.78 0.20
CA THR A 69 -16.09 6.27 1.57
C THR A 69 -14.84 6.25 2.44
N THR A 70 -14.24 5.08 2.66
CA THR A 70 -13.14 4.90 3.61
C THR A 70 -11.86 5.59 3.14
N PHE A 71 -11.59 5.61 1.84
CA PHE A 71 -10.44 6.31 1.25
C PHE A 71 -10.85 7.50 0.39
N SER A 72 -12.03 8.08 0.64
CA SER A 72 -12.49 9.26 -0.08
C SER A 72 -11.46 10.40 0.03
N GLY A 73 -10.98 10.90 -1.11
CA GLY A 73 -9.92 11.91 -1.17
C GLY A 73 -8.53 11.42 -0.72
N ARG A 74 -8.36 10.11 -0.45
CA ARG A 74 -7.12 9.49 0.05
C ARG A 74 -6.56 8.38 -0.86
N VAL A 75 -6.81 8.53 -2.16
CA VAL A 75 -6.27 7.68 -3.22
C VAL A 75 -5.24 8.48 -4.01
N LEU A 76 -3.96 8.10 -3.94
CA LEU A 76 -2.87 8.75 -4.67
C LEU A 76 -2.80 8.24 -6.10
N ALA A 77 -2.74 9.16 -7.07
CA ALA A 77 -2.65 8.84 -8.49
C ALA A 77 -1.21 8.46 -8.90
N TYR A 78 -1.09 7.62 -9.93
CA TYR A 78 0.17 7.47 -10.67
C TYR A 78 0.23 8.53 -11.77
N ASP A 79 0.67 9.73 -11.41
CA ASP A 79 0.77 10.87 -12.32
C ASP A 79 2.12 10.91 -13.07
N ALA A 80 2.36 12.00 -13.81
CA ALA A 80 3.58 12.15 -14.61
C ALA A 80 4.87 12.23 -13.76
N ASP A 81 4.79 12.79 -12.55
CA ASP A 81 5.95 12.90 -11.67
C ASP A 81 6.28 11.54 -11.05
N ALA A 82 5.27 10.83 -10.56
CA ALA A 82 5.42 9.44 -10.14
C ALA A 82 5.92 8.57 -11.31
N ALA A 83 5.46 8.80 -12.54
CA ALA A 83 5.91 8.02 -13.69
C ALA A 83 7.40 8.19 -14.02
N ARG A 84 7.93 9.41 -13.91
CA ARG A 84 9.37 9.67 -14.10
C ARG A 84 10.22 8.97 -13.03
N VAL A 85 9.77 9.02 -11.77
CA VAL A 85 10.43 8.32 -10.67
C VAL A 85 10.38 6.80 -10.87
N GLY A 86 9.21 6.25 -11.23
CA GLY A 86 9.01 4.82 -11.46
C GLY A 86 9.89 4.25 -12.56
N GLY A 87 9.98 4.94 -13.71
CA GLY A 87 10.89 4.52 -14.79
C GLY A 87 12.37 4.51 -14.37
N THR A 88 12.77 5.47 -13.54
CA THR A 88 14.14 5.52 -12.99
C THR A 88 14.40 4.38 -12.01
N LEU A 89 13.41 4.05 -11.16
CA LEU A 89 13.49 2.94 -10.21
C LEU A 89 13.63 1.58 -10.91
N LEU A 90 12.84 1.34 -11.95
CA LEU A 90 12.93 0.12 -12.77
C LEU A 90 14.35 -0.05 -13.33
N ALA A 91 14.85 0.98 -14.03
CA ALA A 91 16.18 0.92 -14.63
C ALA A 91 17.30 0.78 -13.58
N LEU A 92 17.14 1.39 -12.40
CA LEU A 92 18.08 1.23 -11.27
C LEU A 92 18.11 -0.22 -10.77
N ARG A 93 16.94 -0.80 -10.55
CA ARG A 93 16.75 -2.17 -10.03
C ARG A 93 17.23 -3.24 -11.00
N GLU A 94 16.97 -3.05 -12.30
CA GLU A 94 17.52 -3.88 -13.38
C GLU A 94 19.04 -3.87 -13.38
N ARG A 95 19.68 -2.69 -13.34
CA ARG A 95 21.15 -2.57 -13.29
C ARG A 95 21.76 -3.19 -12.03
N ALA A 96 21.01 -3.22 -10.93
CA ALA A 96 21.42 -3.85 -9.69
C ALA A 96 21.20 -5.38 -9.67
N GLY A 97 20.71 -5.98 -10.76
CA GLY A 97 20.42 -7.42 -10.83
C GLY A 97 19.24 -7.86 -9.97
N ARG A 98 18.38 -6.92 -9.56
CA ARG A 98 17.20 -7.16 -8.70
C ARG A 98 15.99 -6.49 -9.34
N PRO A 99 15.47 -6.98 -10.48
CA PRO A 99 14.33 -6.35 -11.15
C PRO A 99 13.11 -6.27 -10.21
N MET A 100 12.25 -5.28 -10.44
CA MET A 100 10.98 -5.12 -9.72
C MET A 100 9.82 -5.12 -10.71
N SER A 101 8.61 -5.45 -10.25
CA SER A 101 7.44 -5.38 -11.10
C SER A 101 7.08 -3.92 -11.45
N MET A 102 6.33 -3.73 -12.53
CA MET A 102 5.82 -2.40 -12.87
C MET A 102 4.89 -1.87 -11.77
N ALA A 103 4.05 -2.72 -11.17
CA ALA A 103 3.13 -2.31 -10.11
C ALA A 103 3.89 -1.83 -8.86
N ASP A 104 4.89 -2.59 -8.40
CA ASP A 104 5.73 -2.19 -7.27
C ASP A 104 6.49 -0.89 -7.57
N ALA A 105 6.95 -0.71 -8.83
CA ALA A 105 7.63 0.51 -9.23
C ALA A 105 6.70 1.73 -9.20
N GLN A 106 5.44 1.55 -9.60
CA GLN A 106 4.43 2.60 -9.52
C GLN A 106 4.13 2.95 -8.06
N ILE A 107 3.88 1.95 -7.21
CA ILE A 107 3.60 2.14 -5.78
C ILE A 107 4.79 2.83 -5.09
N ALA A 108 6.01 2.34 -5.32
CA ALA A 108 7.22 2.92 -4.77
C ALA A 108 7.40 4.38 -5.21
N ALA A 109 7.18 4.66 -6.50
CA ALA A 109 7.31 6.01 -7.04
C ALA A 109 6.29 6.99 -6.44
N ILE A 110 5.02 6.59 -6.32
CA ILE A 110 4.00 7.38 -5.63
C ILE A 110 4.44 7.66 -4.20
N CYS A 111 4.90 6.65 -3.46
CA CYS A 111 5.38 6.84 -2.10
C CYS A 111 6.53 7.84 -2.02
N ARG A 112 7.48 7.81 -2.97
CA ARG A 112 8.59 8.76 -3.01
C ARG A 112 8.17 10.19 -3.31
N VAL A 113 7.24 10.39 -4.24
CA VAL A 113 6.74 11.73 -4.60
C VAL A 113 6.02 12.38 -3.42
N HIS A 114 5.32 11.59 -2.62
CA HIS A 114 4.54 12.08 -1.48
C HIS A 114 5.25 11.98 -0.12
N ASP A 115 6.53 11.59 -0.08
CA ASP A 115 7.29 11.31 1.16
C ASP A 115 6.52 10.38 2.12
N ALA A 116 5.89 9.35 1.55
CA ALA A 116 5.04 8.41 2.26
C ALA A 116 5.82 7.16 2.69
N THR A 117 5.42 6.60 3.83
CA THR A 117 5.83 5.26 4.24
C THR A 117 4.90 4.22 3.61
N LEU A 118 5.45 3.17 3.01
CA LEU A 118 4.67 2.04 2.50
C LEU A 118 4.47 1.00 3.60
N ALA A 119 3.23 0.63 3.87
CA ALA A 119 2.88 -0.54 4.67
C ALA A 119 2.67 -1.74 3.77
N THR A 120 3.55 -2.73 3.84
CA THR A 120 3.50 -3.96 3.02
C THR A 120 4.14 -5.12 3.76
N ARG A 121 3.65 -6.33 3.51
CA ARG A 121 4.35 -7.56 3.97
C ARG A 121 5.61 -7.85 3.14
N ASP A 122 5.68 -7.36 1.91
CA ASP A 122 6.67 -7.77 0.90
C ASP A 122 7.90 -6.84 0.91
N VAL A 123 8.41 -6.52 2.12
CA VAL A 123 9.44 -5.48 2.36
C VAL A 123 10.63 -5.54 1.40
N HIS A 124 11.13 -6.74 1.14
CA HIS A 124 12.31 -6.99 0.30
C HIS A 124 12.17 -6.51 -1.17
N ASP A 125 10.95 -6.40 -1.68
CA ASP A 125 10.69 -5.95 -3.05
C ASP A 125 10.97 -4.45 -3.22
N PHE A 126 10.90 -3.72 -2.10
CA PHE A 126 11.11 -2.28 -2.03
C PHE A 126 12.53 -1.88 -1.57
N ASP A 127 13.40 -2.86 -1.31
CA ASP A 127 14.80 -2.60 -0.99
C ASP A 127 15.52 -1.80 -2.09
N GLY A 128 16.24 -0.76 -1.69
CA GLY A 128 17.01 0.09 -2.61
C GLY A 128 16.15 1.03 -3.45
N THR A 129 14.82 1.06 -3.24
CA THR A 129 13.94 2.04 -3.90
C THR A 129 14.04 3.42 -3.25
N GLY A 130 14.45 3.49 -1.98
CA GLY A 130 14.48 4.72 -1.19
C GLY A 130 13.14 5.07 -0.52
N VAL A 131 12.16 4.16 -0.58
CA VAL A 131 10.89 4.27 0.15
C VAL A 131 11.07 3.78 1.58
N ALA A 132 10.50 4.48 2.56
CA ALA A 132 10.41 3.97 3.92
C ALA A 132 9.32 2.89 3.97
N VAL A 133 9.64 1.72 4.54
CA VAL A 133 8.72 0.57 4.56
C VAL A 133 8.46 0.13 6.00
N VAL A 134 7.22 -0.23 6.30
CA VAL A 134 6.80 -0.87 7.54
C VAL A 134 6.09 -2.18 7.22
N ASP A 135 6.39 -3.24 7.98
CA ASP A 135 5.70 -4.53 7.90
C ASP A 135 4.71 -4.68 9.07
N PRO A 136 3.38 -4.59 8.82
CA PRO A 136 2.37 -4.79 9.85
C PRO A 136 2.32 -6.20 10.46
N TRP A 137 2.92 -7.21 9.81
CA TRP A 137 3.01 -8.58 10.34
C TRP A 137 4.21 -8.77 11.29
N GLY A 138 5.19 -7.86 11.21
CA GLY A 138 6.42 -7.87 12.02
C GLY A 138 6.19 -7.66 13.53
N ALA A 139 7.22 -7.95 14.32
CA ALA A 139 7.17 -7.79 15.78
C ALA A 139 7.29 -6.31 16.19
N GLY A 140 6.14 -5.61 16.25
CA GLY A 140 6.02 -4.25 16.77
C GLY A 140 6.53 -3.16 15.82
N PRO A 141 6.09 -1.91 15.97
CA PRO A 141 6.39 -0.89 14.97
C PRO A 141 7.86 -0.46 15.06
N SER A 142 8.66 -0.87 14.08
CA SER A 142 9.96 -0.23 13.80
C SER A 142 9.69 1.11 13.10
N TRP A 143 9.35 2.12 13.89
CA TRP A 143 9.24 3.48 13.37
C TRP A 143 10.61 3.99 12.90
N PRO A 144 10.71 4.63 11.72
CA PRO A 144 11.84 5.48 11.41
C PRO A 144 11.99 6.54 12.49
N SER A 145 13.22 6.75 12.98
CA SER A 145 13.57 7.59 14.14
C SER A 145 13.12 9.07 14.07
N ALA A 146 12.57 9.51 12.93
CA ALA A 146 11.98 10.83 12.75
C ALA A 146 10.55 10.96 13.32
N LEU A 147 9.74 9.89 13.30
CA LEU A 147 8.33 9.94 13.72
C LEU A 147 8.13 9.69 15.23
N SER A 148 9.12 9.13 15.94
CA SER A 148 9.01 8.88 17.38
C SER A 148 9.06 10.16 18.23
N ARG A 149 9.65 11.25 17.72
CA ARG A 149 9.78 12.52 18.45
C ARG A 149 8.49 13.33 18.54
N ALA A 150 7.50 13.03 17.69
CA ALA A 150 6.24 13.75 17.67
C ALA A 150 5.21 13.25 18.71
N ARG A 151 5.48 12.14 19.42
CA ARG A 151 4.56 11.56 20.41
C ARG A 151 5.00 11.74 21.87
N GLY A 152 5.98 12.62 22.10
CA GLY A 152 6.49 12.95 23.44
C GLY A 152 6.46 14.46 23.68
N ALA A 153 5.27 15.05 23.67
CA ALA A 153 4.99 16.39 24.20
C ALA A 153 3.51 16.47 24.61
#